data_AF-A0A314Z993-F1
#
_entry.id   AF-A0A314Z993-F1
#
_cell.length_a   1.000
_cell.length_b   1.000
_cell.length_c   1.000
_cell.angle_alpha   90.00
_cell.angle_beta   90.00
_cell.angle_gamma   90.00
#
_symmetry.space_group_name_H-M   'P 1'
#
loop_
_entity.id
_entity.type
_entity.pdbx_description
1 polymer ?
#
loop_
_entity_poly.entity_id
_entity_poly.type
_entity_poly.pdbx_seq_one_letter_code
_entity_poly.pdbx_strand_id
1 'polypeptide(L)'
;MMCGQKGWSELNILGEKINKCTSMTKGNDQADDWGFEEDPHSNFTGPSSGSTTCVAILRNNQLLVANVGDSHCVISRKGISSSRDHKPDLELKKERILKAGGFVHAGRVNGMLNVSRSIGDMEFKQNKFLPAEKQIVTSTPDINNELHVHPASGRLMYMNN
;
A
#
# COMPACT_ATOMS: atom_id res chain seq x y z
N MET A 1 20.40 -11.84 4.64
CA MET A 1 20.88 -13.21 4.34
C MET A 1 20.09 -14.17 5.20
N MET A 2 19.25 -15.01 4.60
CA MET A 2 18.42 -15.98 5.33
C MET A 2 19.24 -17.24 5.58
N CYS A 3 19.54 -17.50 6.85
CA CYS A 3 20.34 -18.64 7.32
C CYS A 3 19.38 -19.71 7.85
N GLY A 4 19.18 -20.81 7.13
CA GLY A 4 18.43 -21.96 7.63
C GLY A 4 18.04 -22.98 6.57
N GLN A 5 17.98 -24.25 6.95
CA GLN A 5 17.64 -25.39 6.07
C GLN A 5 16.27 -25.24 5.38
N LYS A 6 15.36 -24.42 5.92
CA LYS A 6 14.03 -24.14 5.34
C LYS A 6 14.07 -23.25 4.08
N GLY A 7 15.06 -22.37 3.96
CA GLY A 7 15.18 -21.48 2.78
C GLY A 7 15.58 -22.23 1.51
N TRP A 8 16.20 -23.41 1.64
CA TRP A 8 16.58 -24.25 0.50
C TRP A 8 15.38 -24.98 -0.11
N SER A 9 14.39 -25.35 0.70
CA SER A 9 13.17 -26.00 0.23
C SER A 9 12.30 -25.04 -0.60
N GLU A 10 12.17 -23.79 -0.15
CA GLU A 10 11.44 -22.74 -0.87
C GLU A 10 12.13 -22.34 -2.19
N LEU A 11 13.47 -22.32 -2.21
CA LEU A 11 14.24 -22.09 -3.44
C LEU A 11 14.11 -23.22 -4.45
N ASN A 12 14.02 -24.48 -4.03
CA ASN A 12 13.77 -25.60 -4.94
C ASN A 12 12.38 -25.51 -5.59
N ILE A 13 11.35 -25.12 -4.83
CA ILE A 13 10.00 -24.90 -5.36
C ILE A 13 9.97 -23.74 -6.38
N LEU A 14 10.73 -22.67 -6.14
CA LEU A 14 10.90 -21.57 -7.09
C LEU A 14 11.70 -21.99 -8.33
N GLY A 15 12.77 -22.76 -8.15
CA GLY A 15 13.63 -23.25 -9.24
C GLY A 15 12.89 -24.15 -10.22
N GLU A 16 12.03 -25.05 -9.74
CA GLU A 16 11.19 -25.89 -10.59
C GLU A 16 10.14 -25.09 -11.37
N LYS A 17 9.60 -24.02 -10.77
CA LYS A 17 8.62 -23.13 -11.42
C LYS A 17 9.24 -22.21 -12.47
N ILE A 18 10.48 -21.75 -12.28
CA ILE A 18 11.21 -20.95 -13.28
C ILE A 18 11.48 -21.77 -14.54
N ASN A 19 11.85 -23.04 -14.40
CA ASN A 19 12.09 -23.93 -15.55
C ASN A 19 10.82 -24.21 -16.39
N LYS A 20 9.63 -24.09 -15.78
CA LYS A 20 8.34 -24.18 -16.49
C LYS A 20 8.00 -22.90 -17.27
N CYS A 21 8.57 -21.76 -16.87
CA CYS A 21 8.28 -20.45 -17.48
C CYS A 21 9.05 -20.24 -18.79
N THR A 22 10.20 -20.88 -18.97
CA THR A 22 11.09 -20.70 -20.14
C THR A 22 10.55 -21.31 -21.44
N SER A 23 9.45 -22.07 -21.41
CA SER A 23 8.90 -22.78 -22.59
C SER A 23 7.58 -22.21 -23.15
N MET A 24 7.08 -21.08 -22.63
CA MET A 24 5.77 -20.54 -23.06
C MET A 24 5.86 -19.12 -23.65
N THR A 25 6.44 -18.99 -24.84
CA THR A 25 6.02 -17.94 -25.79
C THR A 25 4.74 -18.39 -26.49
N LYS A 26 3.59 -18.16 -25.85
CA LYS A 26 2.29 -17.90 -26.50
C LYS A 26 1.27 -17.57 -25.42
N GLY A 27 0.63 -16.41 -25.57
CA GLY A 27 -0.38 -15.92 -24.65
C GLY A 27 -1.48 -16.94 -24.41
N ASN A 28 -1.76 -17.19 -23.14
CA ASN A 28 -2.96 -17.88 -22.71
C ASN A 28 -3.41 -17.23 -21.40
N ASP A 29 -4.66 -16.77 -21.40
CA ASP A 29 -5.34 -16.12 -20.26
C ASP A 29 -5.65 -17.16 -19.18
N GLN A 30 -4.62 -17.66 -18.50
CA GLN A 30 -4.78 -18.51 -17.33
C GLN A 30 -4.57 -17.62 -16.11
N ALA A 31 -5.65 -17.31 -15.41
CA ALA A 31 -5.58 -16.63 -14.13
C ALA A 31 -4.67 -17.45 -13.21
N ASP A 32 -3.56 -16.84 -12.79
CA ASP A 32 -2.67 -17.41 -11.80
C ASP A 32 -3.49 -17.54 -10.50
N ASP A 33 -4.02 -18.72 -10.25
CA ASP A 33 -4.64 -19.09 -8.99
C ASP A 33 -3.52 -19.19 -7.94
N TRP A 34 -3.16 -18.03 -7.38
CA TRP A 34 -2.34 -17.94 -6.18
C TRP A 34 -3.17 -18.48 -5.02
N GLY A 35 -3.24 -19.81 -4.92
CA GLY A 35 -3.80 -20.49 -3.77
C GLY A 35 -3.14 -19.94 -2.51
N PHE A 36 -3.92 -19.22 -1.69
CA PHE A 36 -3.56 -18.95 -0.31
C PHE A 36 -3.64 -20.30 0.42
N GLU A 37 -2.61 -21.12 0.29
CA GLU A 37 -2.40 -22.20 1.25
C GLU A 37 -2.02 -21.52 2.57
N GLU A 38 -3.04 -21.25 3.39
CA GLU A 38 -2.81 -20.92 4.80
C GLU A 38 -2.23 -22.17 5.46
N ASP A 39 -0.89 -22.28 5.43
CA ASP A 39 -0.17 -23.24 6.23
C ASP A 39 -0.62 -23.05 7.69
N PRO A 40 -1.28 -24.05 8.32
CA PRO A 40 -1.77 -23.95 9.70
C PRO A 40 -0.64 -23.79 10.73
N HIS A 41 0.61 -23.78 10.28
CA HIS A 41 1.84 -23.64 11.06
C HIS A 41 2.64 -22.39 10.71
N SER A 42 2.13 -21.52 9.84
CA SER A 42 2.77 -20.24 9.54
C SER A 42 2.48 -19.22 10.66
N ASN A 43 3.42 -19.09 11.60
CA ASN A 43 3.41 -17.99 12.59
C ASN A 43 3.84 -16.65 11.94
N PHE A 44 3.70 -16.50 10.63
CA PHE A 44 4.15 -15.32 9.92
C PHE A 44 3.12 -14.20 10.12
N THR A 45 3.47 -13.24 10.97
CA THR A 45 2.62 -12.09 11.29
C THR A 45 2.60 -11.01 10.21
N GLY A 46 3.29 -11.24 9.08
CA GLY A 46 3.47 -10.27 8.01
C GLY A 46 4.72 -9.40 8.19
N PRO A 47 5.03 -8.56 7.18
CA PRO A 47 6.15 -7.64 7.26
C PRO A 47 5.94 -6.58 8.34
N SER A 48 6.98 -6.32 9.13
CA SER A 48 7.04 -5.21 10.10
C SER A 48 7.45 -3.88 9.45
N SER A 49 7.98 -3.91 8.22
CA SER A 49 8.24 -2.72 7.44
C SER A 49 6.98 -2.23 6.75
N GLY A 50 6.87 -0.91 6.66
CA GLY A 50 5.83 -0.20 5.94
C GLY A 50 6.38 0.69 4.84
N SER A 51 5.53 1.02 3.88
CA SER A 51 5.80 2.00 2.84
C SER A 51 4.59 2.90 2.62
N THR A 52 4.90 4.14 2.29
CA THR A 52 3.95 5.09 1.75
C THR A 52 3.88 4.93 0.24
N THR A 53 2.79 5.36 -0.38
CA THR A 53 2.60 5.23 -1.82
C THR A 53 1.65 6.30 -2.32
N CYS A 54 2.05 7.02 -3.36
CA CYS A 54 1.18 7.93 -4.09
C CYS A 54 1.30 7.59 -5.58
N VAL A 55 0.18 7.22 -6.22
CA VAL A 55 0.13 6.81 -7.62
C VAL A 55 -0.76 7.79 -8.40
N ALA A 56 -0.29 8.20 -9.58
CA ALA A 56 -1.02 9.06 -10.51
C ALA A 56 -1.18 8.32 -11.84
N ILE A 57 -2.42 8.17 -12.28
CA ILE A 57 -2.75 7.56 -13.58
C ILE A 57 -3.36 8.63 -14.46
N LEU A 58 -2.75 8.87 -15.61
CA LEU A 58 -3.25 9.79 -16.64
C LEU A 58 -3.76 8.99 -17.83
N ARG A 59 -5.07 9.07 -18.10
CA ARG A 59 -5.68 8.42 -19.26
C ARG A 59 -6.76 9.32 -19.84
N ASN A 60 -6.78 9.50 -21.17
CA ASN A 60 -7.81 10.31 -21.86
C ASN A 60 -8.02 11.69 -21.21
N ASN A 61 -6.94 12.36 -20.84
CA ASN A 61 -6.95 13.65 -20.14
C ASN A 61 -7.63 13.62 -18.76
N GLN A 62 -7.83 12.46 -18.16
CA GLN A 62 -8.32 12.31 -16.79
C GLN A 62 -7.16 11.86 -15.91
N LEU A 63 -6.94 12.59 -14.83
CA LEU A 63 -5.96 12.26 -13.82
C LEU A 63 -6.65 11.68 -12.59
N LEU A 64 -6.25 10.45 -12.27
CA LEU A 64 -6.62 9.72 -11.08
C LEU A 64 -5.42 9.71 -10.13
N VAL A 65 -5.61 10.13 -8.88
CA VAL A 65 -4.57 10.06 -7.85
C VAL A 65 -5.04 9.18 -6.71
N ALA A 66 -4.26 8.16 -6.37
CA ALA A 66 -4.48 7.29 -5.22
C ALA A 66 -3.33 7.46 -4.23
N ASN A 67 -3.64 7.81 -2.97
CA ASN A 67 -2.64 8.02 -1.94
C ASN A 67 -2.81 7.07 -0.74
N VAL A 68 -1.69 6.58 -0.21
CA VAL A 68 -1.55 5.78 1.02
C VAL A 68 -0.29 6.24 1.74
N GLY A 69 -0.38 7.33 2.48
CA GLY A 69 0.67 7.76 3.40
C GLY A 69 0.68 9.27 3.57
N ASP A 70 1.84 9.82 3.91
CA ASP A 70 2.16 11.25 3.89
C ASP A 70 2.90 11.67 2.60
N SER A 71 3.15 10.73 1.67
CA SER A 71 3.48 11.09 0.29
C SER A 71 2.36 11.92 -0.33
N HIS A 72 2.72 12.83 -1.23
CA HIS A 72 1.75 13.72 -1.88
C HIS A 72 2.05 13.99 -3.35
N CYS A 73 0.99 14.23 -4.12
CA CYS A 73 1.03 14.59 -5.53
C CYS A 73 0.57 16.03 -5.72
N VAL A 74 1.42 16.86 -6.33
CA VAL A 74 1.14 18.25 -6.66
C VAL A 74 1.20 18.44 -8.16
N ILE A 75 0.30 19.28 -8.66
CA ILE A 75 0.30 19.63 -10.08
C ILE A 75 0.71 21.08 -10.30
N SER A 76 1.81 21.23 -11.04
CA SER A 76 2.55 22.49 -11.25
C SER A 76 1.69 23.68 -11.72
N ARG A 77 0.70 23.47 -12.60
CA ARG A 77 -0.08 24.55 -13.23
C ARG A 77 -0.73 25.55 -12.26
N LYS A 78 -1.06 25.12 -11.04
CA LYS A 78 -1.70 25.97 -10.01
C LYS A 78 -1.19 25.69 -8.59
N GLY A 79 -0.15 24.86 -8.44
CA GLY A 79 0.26 24.36 -7.11
C GLY A 79 -0.86 23.60 -6.38
N ILE A 80 -1.84 23.06 -7.11
CA ILE A 80 -2.99 22.36 -6.50
C ILE A 80 -2.52 21.00 -6.02
N SER A 81 -2.63 20.76 -4.70
CA SER A 81 -2.48 19.42 -4.14
C SER A 81 -3.61 18.54 -4.65
N SER A 82 -3.22 17.40 -5.24
CA SER A 82 -4.15 16.43 -5.81
C SER A 82 -4.32 15.20 -4.90
N SER A 83 -3.68 15.20 -3.74
CA SER A 83 -3.81 14.20 -2.67
C SER A 83 -3.89 14.90 -1.30
N ARG A 84 -4.26 14.13 -0.27
CA ARG A 84 -4.27 14.57 1.13
C ARG A 84 -3.35 13.67 1.95
N ASP A 85 -2.57 14.26 2.84
CA ASP A 85 -1.67 13.53 3.73
C ASP A 85 -2.47 12.78 4.80
N HIS A 86 -2.04 11.56 5.12
CA HIS A 86 -2.69 10.74 6.13
C HIS A 86 -2.05 10.90 7.52
N LYS A 87 -2.09 12.11 8.07
CA LYS A 87 -1.55 12.37 9.41
C LYS A 87 -2.46 11.80 10.53
N PRO A 88 -1.89 11.17 11.56
CA PRO A 88 -2.65 10.61 12.68
C PRO A 88 -3.51 11.61 13.45
N ASP A 89 -3.08 12.87 13.53
CA ASP A 89 -3.77 13.93 14.28
C ASP A 89 -5.05 14.45 13.60
N LEU A 90 -5.30 14.07 12.34
CA LEU A 90 -6.55 14.42 11.67
C LEU A 90 -7.72 13.73 12.36
N GLU A 91 -8.77 14.48 12.71
CA GLU A 91 -9.87 14.01 13.56
C GLU A 91 -10.46 12.66 13.10
N LEU A 92 -10.75 12.52 11.80
CA LEU A 92 -11.27 11.28 11.22
C LEU A 92 -10.32 10.08 11.37
N LYS A 93 -9.01 10.32 11.26
CA LYS A 93 -7.99 9.26 11.38
C LYS A 93 -7.79 8.90 12.85
N LYS A 94 -7.74 9.90 13.74
CA LYS A 94 -7.64 9.75 15.18
C LYS A 94 -8.81 8.95 15.74
N GLU A 95 -10.04 9.27 15.34
CA GLU A 95 -11.25 8.55 15.74
C GLU A 95 -11.16 7.07 15.36
N ARG A 96 -10.74 6.75 14.13
CA ARG A 96 -10.53 5.37 13.69
C ARG A 96 -9.47 4.66 14.52
N ILE A 97 -8.31 5.30 14.77
CA ILE A 97 -7.23 4.73 15.57
C ILE A 97 -7.73 4.37 16.98
N LEU A 98 -8.48 5.28 17.61
CA LEU A 98 -9.07 5.06 18.94
C LEU A 98 -10.09 3.93 18.93
N LYS A 99 -11.00 3.90 17.93
CA LYS A 99 -12.00 2.81 17.76
C LYS A 99 -11.34 1.45 17.52
N ALA A 100 -10.15 1.43 16.93
CA ALA A 100 -9.38 0.22 16.70
C ALA A 100 -8.56 -0.25 17.91
N GLY A 101 -8.61 0.48 19.03
CA GLY A 101 -7.87 0.18 20.27
C GLY A 101 -6.46 0.75 20.33
N GLY A 102 -6.06 1.59 19.37
CA GLY A 102 -4.80 2.33 19.40
C GLY A 102 -4.95 3.71 20.05
N PHE A 103 -3.86 4.46 20.08
CA PHE A 103 -3.84 5.85 20.54
C PHE A 103 -2.93 6.72 19.67
N VAL A 104 -3.06 8.04 19.80
CA VAL A 104 -2.15 9.00 19.16
C VAL A 104 -1.40 9.77 20.24
N HIS A 105 -0.07 9.74 20.18
CA HIS A 105 0.81 10.45 21.10
C HIS A 105 1.87 11.22 20.31
N ALA A 106 1.98 12.52 20.55
CA ALA A 106 2.91 13.42 19.84
C ALA A 106 2.88 13.27 18.30
N GLY A 107 1.67 13.17 17.73
CA GLY A 107 1.47 12.99 16.29
C GLY A 107 1.81 11.61 15.73
N ARG A 108 2.02 10.62 16.59
CA ARG A 108 2.35 9.24 16.21
C ARG A 108 1.32 8.24 16.70
N VAL A 109 0.97 7.28 15.84
CA VAL A 109 0.15 6.10 16.15
C VAL A 109 0.92 5.23 17.13
N ASN A 110 0.31 4.97 18.29
CA ASN A 110 0.89 4.25 19.43
C ASN A 110 2.29 4.77 19.83
N GLY A 111 2.61 6.04 19.54
CA GLY A 111 3.93 6.62 19.75
C GLY A 111 5.02 6.18 18.76
N MET A 112 4.70 5.30 17.80
CA MET A 112 5.67 4.69 16.87
C MET A 112 5.60 5.33 15.48
N LEU A 113 4.45 5.25 14.80
CA LEU A 113 4.31 5.57 13.38
C LEU A 113 3.75 6.98 13.17
N ASN A 114 4.39 7.82 12.36
CA ASN A 114 3.94 9.19 12.05
C ASN A 114 2.89 9.26 10.93
N VAL A 115 2.48 8.12 10.37
CA VAL A 115 1.42 8.01 9.35
C VAL A 115 0.26 7.15 9.87
N SER A 116 -0.95 7.47 9.42
CA SER A 116 -2.16 6.70 9.75
C SER A 116 -2.51 5.65 8.70
N ARG A 117 -1.87 5.70 7.53
CA ARG A 117 -2.03 4.77 6.42
C ARG A 117 -0.69 4.39 5.82
N SER A 118 -0.52 3.12 5.48
CA SER A 118 0.68 2.57 4.87
C SER A 118 0.37 1.20 4.27
N ILE A 119 1.20 0.75 3.33
CA ILE A 119 1.28 -0.64 2.89
C ILE A 119 2.30 -1.34 3.79
N GLY A 120 2.06 -2.59 4.21
CA GLY A 120 2.91 -3.27 5.21
C GLY A 120 2.46 -2.96 6.64
N ASP A 121 3.41 -2.73 7.57
CA ASP A 121 3.14 -2.39 8.98
C ASP A 121 2.12 -3.34 9.64
N MET A 122 2.31 -4.65 9.44
CA MET A 122 1.28 -5.64 9.75
C MET A 122 1.00 -5.74 11.26
N GLU A 123 1.93 -5.29 12.10
CA GLU A 123 1.74 -5.20 13.56
C GLU A 123 0.55 -4.31 13.96
N PHE A 124 0.19 -3.32 13.14
CA PHE A 124 -0.96 -2.42 13.38
C PHE A 124 -2.27 -2.90 12.73
N LYS A 125 -2.25 -4.09 12.10
CA LYS A 125 -3.34 -4.63 11.27
C LYS A 125 -3.84 -6.00 11.72
N GLN A 126 -3.52 -6.39 12.95
CA GLN A 126 -3.82 -7.73 13.51
C GLN A 126 -5.20 -7.86 14.16
N ASN A 127 -6.04 -6.82 14.15
CA ASN A 127 -7.33 -6.91 14.84
C ASN A 127 -8.30 -7.78 14.02
N LYS A 128 -8.49 -9.04 14.43
CA LYS A 128 -9.34 -10.02 13.75
C LYS A 128 -10.83 -9.68 13.73
N PHE A 129 -11.27 -8.75 14.58
CA PHE A 129 -12.68 -8.35 14.69
C PHE A 129 -12.99 -7.10 13.85
N LEU A 130 -11.98 -6.50 13.23
CA LEU A 130 -12.13 -5.31 12.39
C LEU A 130 -11.77 -5.64 10.94
N PRO A 131 -12.51 -5.09 9.97
CA PRO A 131 -12.12 -5.17 8.57
C PRO A 131 -10.85 -4.33 8.30
N ALA A 132 -10.20 -4.53 7.16
CA ALA A 132 -8.92 -3.93 6.80
C ALA A 132 -8.92 -2.38 6.82
N GLU A 133 -10.06 -1.77 6.50
CA GLU A 133 -10.25 -0.31 6.48
C GLU A 133 -10.30 0.29 7.89
N LYS A 134 -10.67 -0.52 8.88
CA LYS A 134 -10.91 -0.10 10.28
C LYS A 134 -9.77 -0.48 11.23
N GLN A 135 -8.67 -1.03 10.71
CA GLN A 135 -7.44 -1.27 11.49
C GLN A 135 -6.82 0.05 11.99
N ILE A 136 -5.91 -0.04 12.97
CA ILE A 136 -5.17 1.10 13.53
C ILE A 136 -4.43 1.86 12.42
N VAL A 137 -3.71 1.12 11.57
CA VAL A 137 -3.15 1.61 10.31
C VAL A 137 -3.86 0.88 9.18
N THR A 138 -4.22 1.57 8.10
CA THR A 138 -4.91 0.92 6.95
C THR A 138 -4.14 1.09 5.66
N SER A 139 -4.24 0.09 4.78
CA SER A 139 -3.69 0.12 3.43
C SER A 139 -4.67 0.71 2.40
N THR A 140 -5.89 1.07 2.80
CA THR A 140 -6.91 1.60 1.88
C THR A 140 -6.46 2.95 1.31
N PRO A 141 -6.44 3.14 -0.02
CA PRO A 141 -6.10 4.43 -0.62
C PRO A 141 -7.23 5.45 -0.53
N ASP A 142 -6.88 6.73 -0.39
CA ASP A 142 -7.78 7.83 -0.72
C ASP A 142 -7.62 8.13 -2.22
N ILE A 143 -8.72 8.08 -2.98
CA ILE A 143 -8.76 8.20 -4.45
C ILE A 143 -9.42 9.52 -4.84
N ASN A 144 -8.73 10.33 -5.64
CA ASN A 144 -9.22 11.61 -6.17
C ASN A 144 -9.35 11.54 -7.71
N ASN A 145 -10.57 11.76 -8.24
CA ASN A 145 -10.92 11.56 -9.66
C ASN A 145 -11.04 12.86 -10.48
N GLU A 146 -10.80 14.03 -9.89
CA GLU A 146 -11.43 15.28 -10.37
C GLU A 146 -10.62 16.13 -11.34
N LEU A 147 -9.51 15.64 -11.90
CA LEU A 147 -8.59 16.50 -12.65
C LEU A 147 -8.59 16.18 -14.15
N HIS A 148 -9.38 16.95 -14.91
CA HIS A 148 -9.19 17.05 -16.35
C HIS A 148 -7.86 17.76 -16.66
N VAL A 149 -6.97 17.09 -17.39
CA VAL A 149 -5.63 17.54 -17.76
C VAL A 149 -5.57 17.78 -19.27
N HIS A 150 -5.50 19.04 -19.69
CA HIS A 150 -5.39 19.38 -21.12
C HIS A 150 -3.96 19.15 -21.66
N PRO A 151 -3.76 18.48 -22.82
CA PRO A 151 -2.44 18.01 -23.26
C PRO A 151 -1.51 19.14 -23.68
N ALA A 152 -2.06 20.22 -24.23
CA ALA A 152 -1.31 21.39 -24.71
C ALA A 152 -0.72 22.27 -23.58
N SER A 153 -0.96 21.93 -22.31
CA SER A 153 -0.66 22.82 -21.17
C SER A 153 0.60 22.48 -20.36
N GLY A 154 1.50 21.61 -20.86
CA GLY A 154 2.82 21.37 -20.26
C GLY A 154 2.77 21.16 -18.74
N ARG A 155 2.18 20.05 -18.28
CA ARG A 155 1.85 19.86 -16.86
C ARG A 155 2.83 18.87 -16.23
N LEU A 156 3.78 19.37 -15.42
CA LEU A 156 4.66 18.54 -14.60
C LEU A 156 3.91 18.10 -13.34
N MET A 157 3.85 16.78 -13.11
CA MET A 157 3.40 16.20 -11.85
C MET A 157 4.61 15.97 -10.96
N TYR A 158 4.53 16.42 -9.72
CA TYR A 158 5.55 16.18 -8.71
C TYR A 158 4.96 15.26 -7.65
N MET A 159 5.72 14.22 -7.30
CA MET A 159 5.37 13.28 -6.25
C MET A 159 6.56 13.22 -5.31
N ASN A 160 6.32 13.42 -4.02
CA ASN A 160 7.37 13.32 -3.01
C ASN A 160 6.94 12.41 -1.87
N ASN A 161 7.95 11.92 -1.14
CA ASN A 161 7.82 11.24 0.13
C ASN A 161 8.22 12.19 1.26
#